data_AF-A0A1X1GP02-F1
#
_entry.id   AF-A0A1X1GP02-F1
#
_cell.length_a   1.000
_cell.length_b   1.000
_cell.length_c   1.000
_cell.angle_alpha   90.00
_cell.angle_beta   90.00
_cell.angle_gamma   90.00
#
_symmetry.space_group_name_H-M   'P 1'
#
loop_
_entity.id
_entity.type
_entity.pdbx_description
1 polymer ?
#
loop_
_entity_poly.entity_id
_entity_poly.type
_entity_poly.pdbx_seq_one_letter_code
_entity_poly.pdbx_strand_id
1 'polypeptide(L)'
;MTLKNLRNFLTFDKSFFDNKELVYLGSKLTQDNKLKVSLLIFKDTTEYQNGQTNLGEQVVVTVNNKGIDDYSSFKPLQTVCKVVNISKATVYGEYQNQLSITADVILDSQGNKQHEKG
;
A
#
# COMPACT_ATOMS: atom_id res chain seq x y z
N MET A 1 2.18 -14.81 6.57
CA MET A 1 1.79 -15.13 5.18
C MET A 1 1.05 -13.93 4.64
N THR A 2 1.66 -13.22 3.69
CA THR A 2 1.24 -11.88 3.26
C THR A 2 -0.04 -11.90 2.42
N LEU A 3 -0.90 -10.89 2.52
CA LEU A 3 -2.07 -10.57 1.66
C LEU A 3 -3.03 -11.75 1.34
N LYS A 4 -3.53 -12.45 2.36
CA LYS A 4 -4.37 -13.66 2.19
C LYS A 4 -5.65 -13.49 1.37
N ASN A 5 -6.13 -12.27 1.19
CA ASN A 5 -7.37 -11.96 0.46
C ASN A 5 -7.15 -11.40 -0.95
N LEU A 6 -5.90 -11.24 -1.38
CA LEU A 6 -5.61 -10.81 -2.74
C LEU A 6 -6.16 -11.79 -3.79
N ARG A 7 -6.21 -13.09 -3.48
CA ARG A 7 -6.81 -14.15 -4.32
C ARG A 7 -8.28 -13.97 -4.66
N ASN A 8 -9.02 -13.15 -3.90
CA ASN A 8 -10.42 -12.84 -4.23
C ASN A 8 -10.53 -11.90 -5.44
N PHE A 9 -9.39 -11.36 -5.89
CA PHE A 9 -9.23 -10.56 -7.08
C PHE A 9 -8.45 -11.40 -8.11
N LEU A 10 -9.15 -12.20 -8.93
CA LEU A 10 -8.54 -13.03 -10.00
C LEU A 10 -7.67 -12.20 -10.96
N THR A 11 -7.95 -10.89 -11.04
CA THR A 11 -7.09 -9.83 -11.56
C THR A 11 -7.08 -8.71 -10.54
N PHE A 12 -5.94 -8.04 -10.32
CA PHE A 12 -5.86 -6.96 -9.34
C PHE A 12 -6.88 -5.86 -9.67
N ASP A 13 -7.76 -5.55 -8.72
CA ASP A 13 -8.65 -4.40 -8.79
C ASP A 13 -8.13 -3.31 -7.85
N LYS A 14 -8.05 -2.07 -8.36
CA LYS A 14 -7.67 -0.89 -7.58
C LYS A 14 -8.61 -0.66 -6.38
N SER A 15 -9.85 -1.14 -6.46
CA SER A 15 -10.83 -1.08 -5.36
C SER A 15 -10.35 -1.80 -4.09
N PHE A 16 -9.32 -2.65 -4.21
CA PHE A 16 -8.64 -3.27 -3.07
C PHE A 16 -8.26 -2.24 -1.99
N PHE A 17 -7.90 -1.02 -2.36
CA PHE A 17 -7.47 0.04 -1.43
C PHE A 17 -8.60 0.92 -0.89
N ASP A 18 -9.82 0.86 -1.43
CA ASP A 18 -10.88 1.84 -1.12
C ASP A 18 -11.30 1.82 0.37
N ASN A 19 -11.27 0.64 0.99
CA ASN A 19 -11.64 0.43 2.40
C ASN A 19 -10.41 0.18 3.29
N LYS A 20 -9.25 0.72 2.92
CA LYS A 20 -8.00 0.55 3.67
C LYS A 20 -7.37 1.90 4.01
N GLU A 21 -6.92 2.00 5.26
CA GLU A 21 -6.04 3.08 5.68
C GLU A 21 -4.61 2.57 5.58
N LEU A 22 -3.80 3.21 4.73
CA LEU A 22 -2.40 2.85 4.55
C LEU A 22 -1.52 3.87 5.28
N VAL A 23 -0.60 3.40 6.10
CA VAL A 23 0.40 4.28 6.73
C VAL A 23 1.79 4.00 6.19
N TYR A 24 2.60 5.05 6.06
CA TYR A 24 3.98 4.94 5.62
C TYR A 24 4.81 4.10 6.61
N LEU A 25 5.67 3.22 6.10
CA LEU A 25 6.67 2.50 6.92
C LEU A 25 8.09 2.94 6.60
N GLY A 26 8.36 3.28 5.34
CA GLY A 26 9.71 3.61 4.89
C GLY A 26 9.82 3.56 3.38
N SER A 27 10.91 4.12 2.86
CA SER A 27 11.27 4.04 1.45
C SER A 27 12.75 3.68 1.29
N LYS A 28 13.06 2.92 0.24
CA LYS A 28 14.43 2.54 -0.09
C LYS A 28 14.63 2.46 -1.59
N LEU A 29 15.86 2.72 -2.04
CA LEU A 29 16.31 2.35 -3.37
C LEU A 29 16.75 0.89 -3.37
N THR A 30 16.33 0.14 -4.38
CA THR A 30 16.85 -1.20 -4.66
C THR A 30 18.19 -1.11 -5.39
N GLN A 31 18.89 -2.24 -5.51
CA GLN A 31 20.17 -2.32 -6.22
C GLN A 31 20.06 -1.88 -7.70
N ASP A 32 18.88 -2.04 -8.31
CA ASP A 32 18.57 -1.58 -9.68
C ASP A 32 18.01 -0.15 -9.73
N ASN A 33 18.27 0.67 -8.69
CA ASN A 33 17.84 2.07 -8.57
C ASN A 33 16.33 2.30 -8.68
N LYS A 34 15.51 1.31 -8.34
CA LYS A 34 14.06 1.50 -8.23
C LYS A 34 13.69 1.94 -6.83
N LEU A 35 12.91 3.00 -6.73
CA LEU A 35 12.37 3.44 -5.46
C LEU A 35 11.22 2.54 -5.05
N LYS A 36 11.31 1.96 -3.85
CA LYS A 36 10.24 1.20 -3.20
C LYS A 36 9.77 1.91 -1.95
N VAL A 37 8.46 2.09 -1.85
CA VAL A 37 7.77 2.64 -0.67
C VAL A 37 6.98 1.52 -0.01
N SER A 38 7.29 1.23 1.24
CA SER A 38 6.58 0.26 2.06
C SER A 38 5.45 0.96 2.82
N LEU A 39 4.25 0.40 2.71
CA LEU A 39 3.05 0.84 3.41
C LEU A 39 2.52 -0.31 4.28
N LEU A 40 1.92 0.04 5.42
CA LEU A 40 1.18 -0.88 6.27
C LEU A 40 -0.31 -0.66 6.10
N ILE A 41 -1.08 -1.73 5.97
CA ILE A 41 -2.54 -1.68 6.09
C ILE A 41 -2.88 -1.54 7.57
N PHE A 42 -3.14 -0.30 8.00
CA PHE A 42 -3.42 0.06 9.39
C PHE A 42 -4.91 -0.10 9.76
N LYS A 43 -5.80 0.01 8.77
CA LYS A 43 -7.22 -0.36 8.88
C LYS A 43 -7.63 -1.08 7.61
N ASP A 44 -8.51 -2.06 7.74
CA ASP A 44 -9.15 -2.76 6.62
C ASP A 44 -10.59 -3.06 7.00
N THR A 45 -11.53 -2.28 6.48
CA THR A 45 -12.97 -2.43 6.74
C THR A 45 -13.68 -3.20 5.62
N THR A 46 -12.92 -3.88 4.77
CA THR A 46 -13.48 -4.69 3.69
C THR A 46 -14.11 -5.96 4.24
N GLU A 47 -15.36 -6.24 3.87
CA GLU A 47 -16.03 -7.50 4.19
C GLU A 47 -15.60 -8.59 3.19
N TYR A 48 -14.70 -9.48 3.63
CA TYR A 48 -14.28 -10.64 2.84
C TYR A 48 -15.12 -11.87 3.19
N GLN A 49 -15.41 -12.70 2.19
CA GLN A 49 -16.21 -13.94 2.36
C GLN A 49 -15.62 -14.94 3.37
N ASN A 50 -14.32 -14.88 3.63
CA ASN A 50 -13.63 -15.80 4.54
C ASN A 50 -13.48 -15.25 5.97
N GLY A 51 -14.04 -14.06 6.27
CA GLY A 51 -13.98 -13.43 7.59
C GLY A 51 -12.59 -12.95 8.03
N GLN A 52 -11.56 -13.04 7.18
CA GLN A 52 -10.21 -12.55 7.48
C GLN A 52 -10.01 -11.17 6.84
N THR A 53 -9.15 -10.32 7.41
CA THR A 53 -8.76 -9.02 6.84
C THR A 53 -7.28 -9.03 6.44
N ASN A 54 -6.82 -7.99 5.74
CA ASN A 54 -5.39 -7.77 5.49
C ASN A 54 -4.78 -6.78 6.50
N LEU A 55 -5.44 -6.54 7.63
CA LEU A 55 -4.91 -5.68 8.69
C LEU A 55 -3.52 -6.17 9.14
N GLY A 56 -2.57 -5.23 9.24
CA GLY A 56 -1.19 -5.52 9.62
C GLY A 56 -0.30 -6.03 8.48
N GLU A 57 -0.86 -6.26 7.28
CA GLU A 57 -0.09 -6.66 6.11
C GLU A 57 0.58 -5.46 5.43
N GLN A 58 1.71 -5.72 4.77
CA GLN A 58 2.47 -4.70 4.05
C GLN A 58 2.19 -4.71 2.55
N VAL A 59 2.16 -3.52 1.97
CA VAL A 59 2.12 -3.30 0.52
C VAL A 59 3.37 -2.53 0.12
N VAL A 60 4.18 -3.10 -0.77
CA VAL A 60 5.41 -2.47 -1.26
C VAL A 60 5.18 -1.96 -2.68
N VAL A 61 5.17 -0.64 -2.83
CA VAL A 61 4.90 0.05 -4.10
C VAL A 61 6.21 0.45 -4.76
N THR A 62 6.39 0.08 -6.03
CA THR A 62 7.46 0.65 -6.85
C THR A 62 7.00 2.00 -7.37
N VAL A 63 7.76 3.05 -7.09
CA VAL A 63 7.42 4.42 -7.50
C VAL A 63 8.42 4.87 -8.57
N ASN A 64 7.89 5.41 -9.66
CA ASN A 64 8.70 5.93 -10.76
C ASN A 64 8.82 7.46 -10.66
N ASN A 65 9.87 8.01 -11.27
CA ASN A 65 10.08 9.47 -11.41
C ASN A 65 10.09 10.24 -10.08
N LYS A 66 10.39 9.58 -8.96
CA LYS A 66 10.61 10.18 -7.64
C LYS A 66 11.89 9.62 -7.02
N GLY A 67 12.54 10.43 -6.19
CA GLY A 67 13.68 10.05 -5.35
C GLY A 67 13.26 9.72 -3.92
N ILE A 68 14.23 9.26 -3.13
CA ILE A 68 13.99 8.96 -1.71
C ILE A 68 13.61 10.22 -0.92
N ASP A 69 14.16 11.37 -1.31
CA ASP A 69 13.95 12.66 -0.63
C ASP A 69 12.52 13.20 -0.77
N ASP A 70 11.77 12.76 -1.80
CA ASP A 70 10.35 13.07 -1.95
C ASP A 70 9.50 12.54 -0.77
N TYR A 71 10.03 11.59 0.00
CA TYR A 71 9.38 11.00 1.18
C TYR A 71 10.01 11.45 2.50
N SER A 72 10.93 12.42 2.49
CA SER A 72 11.64 12.91 3.69
C SER A 72 10.72 13.46 4.80
N SER A 73 9.55 13.98 4.44
CA SER A 73 8.53 14.48 5.38
C SER A 73 7.61 13.38 5.92
N PHE A 74 7.65 12.17 5.35
CA PHE A 74 6.77 11.07 5.73
C PHE A 74 7.33 10.41 6.99
N LYS A 75 6.50 10.29 8.02
CA LYS A 75 6.85 9.69 9.31
C LYS A 75 6.29 8.27 9.40
N PRO A 76 7.14 7.26 9.68
CA PRO A 76 6.69 5.89 9.83
C PRO A 76 5.56 5.76 10.86
N LEU A 77 4.54 4.99 10.51
CA LEU A 77 3.32 4.72 11.30
C LEU A 77 2.46 5.95 11.64
N GLN A 78 2.79 7.14 11.14
CA GLN A 78 2.05 8.38 11.40
C GLN A 78 1.45 8.96 10.12
N THR A 79 2.23 8.96 9.04
CA THR A 79 1.79 9.54 7.78
C THR A 79 0.84 8.59 7.06
N VAL A 80 -0.44 8.98 6.96
CA VAL A 80 -1.43 8.27 6.14
C VAL A 80 -1.18 8.57 4.67
N CYS A 81 -1.16 7.52 3.86
CA CYS A 81 -0.82 7.53 2.46
C CYS A 81 -1.97 7.03 1.59
N LYS A 82 -1.97 7.47 0.33
CA LYS A 82 -2.84 6.93 -0.72
C LYS A 82 -2.00 6.43 -1.89
N VAL A 83 -2.38 5.28 -2.44
CA VAL A 83 -1.83 4.76 -3.71
C VAL A 83 -2.70 5.27 -4.86
N VAL A 84 -2.09 5.96 -5.82
CA VAL A 84 -2.77 6.56 -6.98
C VAL A 84 -2.00 6.27 -8.27
N ASN A 85 -2.61 6.56 -9.43
CA ASN A 85 -1.96 6.42 -10.74
C ASN A 85 -1.29 5.06 -10.96
N ILE A 86 -2.01 3.97 -10.65
CA ILE A 86 -1.48 2.61 -10.80
C ILE A 86 -1.18 2.34 -12.28
N SER A 87 0.09 2.17 -12.60
CA SER A 87 0.55 1.91 -13.98
C SER A 87 0.72 0.42 -14.27
N LYS A 88 1.04 -0.37 -13.24
CA LYS A 88 1.14 -1.83 -13.33
C LYS A 88 0.76 -2.46 -12.00
N ALA A 89 -0.04 -3.52 -12.05
CA ALA A 89 -0.30 -4.37 -10.89
C ALA A 89 -0.38 -5.83 -11.35
N THR A 90 0.24 -6.73 -10.60
CA THR A 90 0.25 -8.16 -10.90
C THR A 90 0.13 -8.93 -9.60
N VAL A 91 -0.92 -9.74 -9.51
CA VAL A 91 -1.07 -10.75 -8.46
C VAL A 91 -0.28 -11.98 -8.88
N TYR A 92 0.55 -12.52 -8.00
CA TYR A 92 1.40 -13.67 -8.28
C TYR A 92 1.59 -14.57 -7.03
N GLY A 93 2.37 -15.64 -7.21
CA GLY A 93 2.58 -16.67 -6.21
C GLY A 93 1.54 -17.80 -6.32
N GLU A 94 1.90 -18.98 -5.81
CA GLU A 94 1.07 -20.19 -5.89
C GLU A 94 -0.34 -19.98 -5.29
N TYR A 95 -0.42 -19.20 -4.22
CA TYR A 95 -1.67 -18.85 -3.54
C TYR A 95 -2.26 -17.49 -3.95
N GLN A 96 -1.71 -16.83 -4.98
CA GLN A 96 -2.15 -15.51 -5.46
C GLN A 96 -2.25 -14.46 -4.34
N ASN A 97 -1.30 -14.49 -3.42
CA ASN A 97 -1.27 -13.65 -2.23
C ASN A 97 -0.07 -12.69 -2.23
N GLN A 98 0.55 -12.49 -3.39
CA GLN A 98 1.65 -11.55 -3.55
C GLN A 98 1.27 -10.51 -4.60
N LEU A 99 1.53 -9.24 -4.31
CA LEU A 99 1.22 -8.11 -5.18
C LEU A 99 2.52 -7.44 -5.61
N SER A 100 2.75 -7.37 -6.92
CA SER A 100 3.74 -6.48 -7.51
C SER A 100 3.00 -5.28 -8.07
N ILE A 101 3.27 -4.08 -7.57
CA ILE A 101 2.56 -2.85 -7.96
C ILE A 101 3.55 -1.73 -8.25
N THR A 102 3.29 -1.01 -9.35
CA THR A 102 3.94 0.23 -9.74
C THR A 102 2.89 1.34 -9.78
N ALA A 103 3.07 2.35 -8.95
CA ALA A 103 2.08 3.42 -8.74
C ALA A 103 2.73 4.62 -8.06
N ASP A 104 1.98 5.70 -7.90
CA ASP A 104 2.37 6.84 -7.06
C ASP A 104 1.89 6.63 -5.62
N VAL A 105 2.71 7.09 -4.67
CA VAL A 105 2.33 7.21 -3.25
C VAL A 105 2.31 8.69 -2.90
N ILE A 106 1.21 9.14 -2.31
CA ILE A 106 0.99 10.54 -1.90
C ILE A 106 0.43 10.60 -0.46
N LEU A 107 0.50 11.77 0.16
CA LEU A 107 -0.17 12.05 1.42
C LEU A 107 -1.69 11.93 1.25
N ASP A 108 -2.35 11.20 2.14
CA ASP A 108 -3.80 11.27 2.26
C ASP A 108 -4.18 12.45 3.17
N SER A 109 -4.46 13.59 2.56
CA SER A 109 -4.83 14.81 3.30
C SER A 109 -6.13 14.67 4.10
N GLN A 110 -7.01 13.70 3.77
CA GLN A 110 -8.23 13.47 4.53
C GLN A 110 -7.98 12.51 5.70
N GLY A 111 -7.20 11.45 5.48
CA GLY A 111 -6.79 10.52 6.53
C GLY A 111 -5.97 11.20 7.63
N ASN A 112 -5.00 12.05 7.27
CA ASN A 112 -4.14 12.72 8.25
C ASN A 112 -4.91 13.72 9.15
N LYS A 113 -5.97 14.38 8.65
CA LYS A 113 -6.81 15.31 9.45
C LYS A 113 -7.61 14.61 10.56
N GLN A 114 -7.87 13.31 10.43
CA GLN A 114 -8.58 12.55 11.46
C GLN A 114 -7.68 12.21 12.66
N HIS A 115 -6.37 12.12 12.44
CA HIS A 115 -5.37 11.82 13.47
C HIS A 115 -4.83 13.08 14.18
N GLU A 116 -5.06 14.28 13.64
CA GLU A 116 -4.68 15.57 14.27
C GLU A 116 -5.68 16.06 15.34
N LYS A 117 -6.83 15.40 15.49
CA LYS A 117 -7.88 15.76 16.48
C LYS A 117 -7.85 14.93 17.77
N GLY A 118 -6.79 14.16 18.00
CA GLY A 118 -6.60 13.31 19.19
C GLY A 118 -5.68 13.92 20.21
#